data_AF-A0A917QLV2-F1
#
_entry.id   AF-A0A917QLV2-F1
#
_cell.length_a   1.000
_cell.length_b   1.000
_cell.length_c   1.000
_cell.angle_alpha   90.00
_cell.angle_beta   90.00
_cell.angle_gamma   90.00
#
_symmetry.space_group_name_H-M   'P 1'
#
loop_
_entity.id
_entity.type
_entity.pdbx_description
1 polymer ?
#
loop_
_entity_poly.entity_id
_entity_poly.type
_entity_poly.pdbx_seq_one_letter_code
_entity_poly.pdbx_strand_id
1 'polypeptide(L)'
;MAPKLEFDADLFRAASRKSDAVHDKIDAVLTTLKAAIDAKDGCWGDDTLGTNFATGGDGGYTKMKSATTTNAQAMADAMGKFSAGQADAAAKIDKMEHGNRDGFA
;
A
#
# COMPACT_ATOMS: atom_id res chain seq x y z
N MET A 1 36.37 9.92 -2.75
CA MET A 1 35.84 8.68 -2.15
C MET A 1 34.32 8.80 -2.18
N ALA A 2 33.63 8.02 -3.01
CA ALA A 2 32.15 8.03 -3.12
C ALA A 2 31.44 6.74 -3.68
N PRO A 3 32.11 5.64 -4.10
CA PRO A 3 31.41 4.57 -4.83
C PRO A 3 30.42 3.76 -3.99
N LYS A 4 30.56 3.74 -2.66
CA LYS A 4 29.60 3.05 -1.77
C LYS A 4 28.28 3.83 -1.61
N LEU A 5 28.33 5.16 -1.53
CA LEU A 5 27.13 5.97 -1.31
C LEU A 5 26.26 6.06 -2.57
N GLU A 6 26.87 6.19 -3.75
CA GLU A 6 26.15 6.12 -5.04
C GLU A 6 25.44 4.76 -5.20
N PHE A 7 26.12 3.67 -4.86
CA PHE A 7 25.52 2.32 -4.88
C PHE A 7 24.33 2.20 -3.91
N ASP A 8 24.42 2.79 -2.71
CA ASP A 8 23.33 2.79 -1.75
C ASP A 8 22.12 3.62 -2.25
N ALA A 9 22.35 4.77 -2.89
CA ALA A 9 21.27 5.58 -3.48
C ALA A 9 20.49 4.82 -4.57
N ASP A 10 21.19 4.09 -5.43
CA ASP A 10 20.58 3.25 -6.46
C ASP A 10 19.79 2.08 -5.87
N LEU A 11 20.28 1.47 -4.78
CA LEU A 11 19.55 0.45 -4.05
C LEU A 11 18.27 1.00 -3.42
N PHE A 12 18.30 2.20 -2.83
CA PHE A 12 17.10 2.85 -2.29
C PHE A 12 16.07 3.16 -3.38
N ARG A 13 16.50 3.65 -4.55
CA ARG A 13 15.60 3.82 -5.71
C ARG A 13 15.01 2.52 -6.19
N ALA A 14 15.82 1.47 -6.29
CA ALA A 14 15.35 0.15 -6.71
C ALA A 14 14.36 -0.45 -5.70
N ALA A 15 14.59 -0.22 -4.41
CA ALA A 15 13.68 -0.64 -3.35
C ALA A 15 12.35 0.13 -3.44
N SER A 16 12.38 1.45 -3.61
CA SER A 16 11.17 2.29 -3.75
C SER A 16 10.28 1.79 -4.88
N ARG A 17 10.85 1.55 -6.07
CA ARG A 17 10.10 0.99 -7.21
C ARG A 17 9.45 -0.37 -6.92
N LYS A 18 10.12 -1.23 -6.13
CA LYS A 18 9.55 -2.52 -5.73
C LYS A 18 8.40 -2.35 -4.75
N SER A 19 8.53 -1.41 -3.82
CA SER A 19 7.47 -1.07 -2.86
C SER A 19 6.26 -0.43 -3.54
N ASP A 20 6.46 0.43 -4.54
CA ASP A 20 5.37 0.93 -5.40
C ASP A 20 4.68 -0.22 -6.13
N ALA A 21 5.43 -1.13 -6.74
CA ALA A 21 4.84 -2.27 -7.44
C ALA A 21 4.05 -3.20 -6.52
N VAL A 22 4.42 -3.32 -5.24
CA VAL A 22 3.66 -4.06 -4.23
C VAL A 22 2.40 -3.30 -3.84
N HIS A 23 2.51 -1.99 -3.61
CA HIS A 23 1.38 -1.10 -3.37
C HIS A 23 0.33 -1.23 -4.48
N ASP A 24 0.72 -1.06 -5.74
CA ASP A 24 -0.19 -1.08 -6.88
C ASP A 24 -0.89 -2.43 -7.04
N LYS A 25 -0.18 -3.54 -6.75
CA LYS A 25 -0.79 -4.88 -6.75
C LYS A 25 -1.83 -5.05 -5.64
N ILE A 26 -1.53 -4.58 -4.44
CA ILE A 26 -2.47 -4.63 -3.31
C ILE A 26 -3.70 -3.78 -3.65
N ASP A 27 -3.50 -2.57 -4.15
CA ASP A 27 -4.58 -1.66 -4.53
C ASP A 27 -5.45 -2.22 -5.66
N ALA A 28 -4.85 -2.86 -6.67
CA ALA A 28 -5.58 -3.52 -7.75
C ALA A 28 -6.42 -4.71 -7.27
N VAL A 29 -5.86 -5.56 -6.38
CA VAL A 29 -6.62 -6.67 -5.77
C VAL A 29 -7.78 -6.12 -4.94
N LEU A 30 -7.56 -5.03 -4.20
CA LEU A 30 -8.60 -4.43 -3.38
C LEU A 30 -9.70 -3.77 -4.17
N THR A 31 -9.33 -3.06 -5.24
CA THR A 31 -10.28 -2.48 -6.18
C THR A 31 -11.15 -3.58 -6.78
N THR A 32 -10.54 -4.70 -7.19
CA THR A 32 -11.27 -5.85 -7.73
C THR A 32 -12.18 -6.50 -6.69
N LEU A 33 -11.68 -6.70 -5.47
CA LEU A 33 -12.45 -7.26 -4.36
C LEU A 33 -13.64 -6.36 -4.01
N LYS A 34 -13.40 -5.05 -3.85
CA LYS A 34 -14.44 -4.06 -3.57
C LYS A 34 -15.49 -4.04 -4.67
N ALA A 35 -15.09 -4.02 -5.94
CA ALA A 35 -16.02 -4.08 -7.06
C ALA A 35 -16.84 -5.36 -7.06
N ALA A 36 -16.24 -6.52 -6.79
CA ALA A 36 -16.93 -7.80 -6.72
C ALA A 36 -17.94 -7.85 -5.55
N ILE A 37 -17.58 -7.28 -4.40
CA ILE A 37 -18.47 -7.22 -3.25
C ILE A 37 -19.60 -6.21 -3.49
N ASP A 38 -19.31 -5.02 -4.00
CA ASP A 38 -20.31 -4.00 -4.28
C ASP A 38 -21.28 -4.45 -5.40
N ALA A 39 -20.83 -5.29 -6.33
CA ALA A 39 -21.71 -5.94 -7.31
C ALA A 39 -22.63 -7.03 -6.72
N LYS A 40 -22.32 -7.49 -5.51
CA LYS A 40 -23.04 -8.52 -4.75
C LYS A 40 -23.69 -7.93 -3.49
N ASP A 41 -23.74 -6.60 -3.37
CA ASP A 41 -24.08 -5.94 -2.12
C ASP A 41 -25.55 -6.19 -1.75
N GLY A 42 -25.77 -6.65 -0.52
CA GLY A 42 -27.09 -6.94 0.01
C GLY A 42 -27.17 -8.24 0.80
N CYS A 43 -28.24 -8.36 1.56
CA CYS A 43 -28.71 -9.61 2.13
C CYS A 43 -28.82 -10.67 1.02
N TRP A 44 -28.44 -11.92 1.27
CA TRP A 44 -28.83 -13.01 0.37
C TRP A 44 -30.33 -13.27 0.50
N GLY A 45 -31.12 -12.44 -0.19
CA GLY A 45 -32.57 -12.38 -0.05
C GLY A 45 -33.04 -11.58 1.16
N ASP A 46 -34.32 -11.22 1.18
CA ASP A 46 -34.98 -10.47 2.27
C ASP A 46 -35.51 -11.38 3.38
N ASP A 47 -35.05 -12.63 3.44
CA ASP A 47 -35.47 -13.58 4.45
C ASP A 47 -34.62 -13.48 5.73
N THR A 48 -35.08 -14.15 6.78
CA THR A 48 -34.39 -14.18 8.07
C THR A 48 -32.97 -14.74 7.95
N LEU A 49 -32.71 -15.64 6.99
CA LEU A 49 -31.39 -16.20 6.73
C LEU A 49 -30.45 -15.16 6.09
N GLY A 50 -30.90 -14.46 5.06
CA GLY A 50 -30.18 -13.39 4.39
C GLY A 50 -29.87 -12.22 5.32
N THR A 51 -30.83 -11.86 6.18
CA THR A 51 -30.64 -10.85 7.23
C THR A 51 -29.60 -11.31 8.26
N ASN A 52 -29.71 -12.55 8.77
CA ASN A 52 -28.72 -13.10 9.71
C ASN A 52 -27.33 -13.26 9.07
N PHE A 53 -27.25 -13.55 7.78
CA PHE A 53 -25.98 -13.58 7.05
C PHE A 53 -25.37 -12.18 6.97
N ALA A 54 -26.17 -11.16 6.62
CA ALA A 54 -25.70 -9.79 6.47
C ALA A 54 -25.28 -9.16 7.81
N THR A 55 -26.06 -9.34 8.87
CA THR A 55 -25.93 -8.59 10.13
C THR A 55 -25.88 -9.43 11.40
N GLY A 56 -26.04 -10.76 11.33
CA GLY A 56 -26.10 -11.63 12.50
C GLY A 56 -24.76 -11.83 13.22
N GLY A 57 -24.81 -12.27 14.49
CA GLY A 57 -23.62 -12.47 15.32
C GLY A 57 -22.85 -11.17 15.58
N ASP A 58 -21.52 -11.21 15.50
CA ASP A 58 -20.65 -10.06 15.71
C ASP A 58 -20.67 -9.02 14.56
N GLY A 59 -21.72 -8.95 13.76
CA GLY A 59 -21.91 -7.98 12.65
C GLY A 59 -21.87 -8.58 11.24
N GLY A 60 -21.94 -9.91 11.13
CA GLY A 60 -22.16 -10.64 9.87
C GLY A 60 -21.17 -10.33 8.74
N TYR A 61 -21.59 -10.65 7.52
CA TYR A 61 -20.85 -10.39 6.28
C TYR A 61 -20.49 -8.91 6.12
N THR A 62 -21.40 -8.00 6.49
CA THR A 62 -21.23 -6.55 6.26
C THR A 62 -20.05 -5.99 7.05
N LYS A 63 -19.91 -6.38 8.33
CA LYS A 63 -18.78 -5.94 9.14
C LYS A 63 -17.48 -6.57 8.67
N MET A 64 -17.49 -7.85 8.29
CA MET A 64 -16.30 -8.52 7.78
C MET A 64 -15.82 -7.89 6.46
N LYS A 65 -16.73 -7.59 5.52
CA LYS A 65 -16.46 -6.81 4.30
C LYS A 65 -15.74 -5.50 4.64
N SER A 66 -16.31 -4.73 5.57
CA SER A 66 -15.77 -3.44 5.97
C SER A 66 -14.38 -3.55 6.60
N ALA A 67 -14.19 -4.53 7.49
CA ALA A 67 -12.90 -4.77 8.14
C ALA A 67 -11.82 -5.20 7.15
N THR A 68 -12.12 -6.11 6.23
CA THR A 68 -11.16 -6.58 5.21
C THR A 68 -10.74 -5.45 4.28
N THR A 69 -11.70 -4.70 3.75
CA THR A 69 -11.41 -3.56 2.85
C THR A 69 -10.61 -2.47 3.56
N THR A 70 -10.99 -2.13 4.80
CA THR A 70 -10.26 -1.12 5.60
C THR A 70 -8.83 -1.54 5.93
N ASN A 71 -8.63 -2.76 6.42
CA ASN A 71 -7.30 -3.25 6.80
C ASN A 71 -6.36 -3.31 5.61
N ALA A 72 -6.88 -3.72 4.46
CA ALA A 72 -6.06 -3.84 3.28
C ALA A 72 -5.77 -2.47 2.64
N GLN A 73 -6.69 -1.50 2.70
CA GLN A 73 -6.39 -0.11 2.37
C GLN A 73 -5.25 0.44 3.26
N ALA A 74 -5.29 0.16 4.57
CA ALA A 74 -4.23 0.56 5.48
C ALA A 74 -2.88 -0.08 5.13
N MET A 75 -2.86 -1.33 4.65
CA MET A 75 -1.64 -1.98 4.15
C MET A 75 -1.11 -1.33 2.88
N ALA A 76 -1.99 -0.97 1.94
CA ALA A 76 -1.60 -0.21 0.75
C ALA A 76 -0.96 1.13 1.17
N ASP A 77 -1.65 1.93 1.98
CA ASP A 77 -1.14 3.22 2.45
C ASP A 77 0.23 3.10 3.15
N ALA A 78 0.43 2.05 3.94
CA ALA A 78 1.73 1.78 4.58
C ALA A 78 2.84 1.49 3.56
N MET A 79 2.56 0.70 2.50
CA MET A 79 3.52 0.43 1.43
C MET A 79 3.84 1.68 0.61
N GLY A 80 2.84 2.52 0.32
CA GLY A 80 3.05 3.81 -0.34
C GLY A 80 3.96 4.73 0.48
N LYS A 81 3.74 4.81 1.80
CA LYS A 81 4.62 5.57 2.72
C LYS A 81 6.05 5.02 2.74
N PHE A 82 6.21 3.71 2.70
CA PHE A 82 7.53 3.08 2.69
C PHE A 82 8.29 3.38 1.40
N SER A 83 7.62 3.31 0.24
CA SER A 83 8.22 3.71 -1.04
C SER A 83 8.65 5.18 -1.03
N ALA A 84 7.76 6.08 -0.59
CA ALA A 84 8.06 7.51 -0.51
C ALA A 84 9.28 7.80 0.39
N GLY A 85 9.39 7.10 1.52
CA GLY A 85 10.55 7.21 2.42
C GLY A 85 11.86 6.75 1.77
N GLN A 86 11.82 5.69 0.96
CA GLN A 86 12.98 5.21 0.22
C GLN A 86 13.40 6.17 -0.90
N ALA A 87 12.44 6.78 -1.60
CA ALA A 87 12.70 7.81 -2.60
C ALA A 87 13.33 9.07 -1.98
N ASP A 88 12.82 9.53 -0.83
CA ASP A 88 13.38 10.67 -0.08
C ASP A 88 14.79 10.37 0.45
N ALA A 89 15.03 9.16 0.95
CA ALA A 89 16.37 8.73 1.37
C ALA A 89 17.36 8.78 0.20
N ALA A 90 17.01 8.26 -0.97
CA ALA A 90 17.85 8.35 -2.16
C ALA A 90 18.13 9.80 -2.57
N ALA A 91 17.12 10.67 -2.55
CA ALA A 91 17.29 12.09 -2.89
C ALA A 91 18.22 12.82 -1.90
N LYS A 92 18.15 12.48 -0.60
CA LYS A 92 19.05 13.03 0.42
C LYS A 92 20.49 12.59 0.23
N ILE A 93 20.71 11.31 -0.09
CA ILE A 93 22.05 10.76 -0.36
C ILE A 93 22.68 11.48 -1.57
N ASP A 94 21.94 11.61 -2.67
CA ASP A 94 22.39 12.34 -3.86
C ASP A 94 22.75 13.80 -3.53
N LYS A 95 21.91 14.50 -2.76
CA LYS A 95 22.17 15.89 -2.37
C LYS A 95 23.44 16.02 -1.52
N MET A 96 23.69 15.06 -0.62
CA MET A 96 24.91 15.03 0.18
C MET A 96 26.15 14.77 -0.69
N GLU A 97 26.07 13.87 -1.67
CA GLU A 97 27.15 13.62 -2.62
C GLU A 97 27.48 14.86 -3.45
N HIS A 98 26.46 15.54 -3.99
CA HIS A 98 26.65 16.78 -4.74
C HIS A 98 27.26 17.89 -3.88
N GLY A 99 26.74 18.11 -2.67
CA GLY A 99 27.28 19.13 -1.76
C GLY A 99 28.72 18.86 -1.33
N ASN A 100 29.07 17.59 -1.10
CA ASN A 100 30.46 17.21 -0.83
C ASN A 100 31.36 17.41 -2.06
N ARG A 101 30.90 17.01 -3.25
CA ARG A 101 31.66 17.18 -4.51
C ARG A 101 31.99 18.65 -4.80
N ASP A 102 31.02 19.55 -4.58
CA ASP A 102 31.20 20.99 -4.82
C ASP A 102 32.07 21.66 -3.74
N GLY A 103 32.09 21.13 -2.52
CA GLY A 103 32.94 21.62 -1.42
C GLY A 103 34.41 21.22 -1.48
N PHE A 104 34.78 20.29 -2.38
CA PHE A 104 36.15 19.86 -2.62
C PHE A 104 36.79 20.49 -3.89
N ALA A 105 36.09 21.43 -4.55
CA ALA A 105 36.59 22.18 -5.71
C ALA A 105 37.27 23.50 -5.33
#